data_AF-X1FBU4-F1
#
_entry.id   AF-X1FBU4-F1
#
_cell.length_a   1.000
_cell.length_b   1.000
_cell.length_c   1.000
_cell.angle_alpha   90.00
_cell.angle_beta   90.00
_cell.angle_gamma   90.00
#
_symmetry.space_group_name_H-M   'P 1'
#
loop_
_entity.id
_entity.type
_entity.pdbx_description
1 polymer ?
#
loop_
_entity_poly.entity_id
_entity_poly.type
_entity_poly.pdbx_seq_one_letter_code
_entity_poly.pdbx_strand_id
1 'polypeptide(L)'
;GLYYTYKNEPKGLNIVSGNLLAVVDKLNREIDKRGDPLASIIRGPDELWDVSLMKFIYEMTRSSLPDNLMQMENRGLLDMDARGVPADARVRIEELFKMVGSGNLDPGELKSELDRWGLFEEYEDRFLSIFKKSRR
;
A
#
# COMPACT_ATOMS: atom_id res chain seq x y z
N GLY A 1 2.23 -11.83 -2.09
CA GLY A 1 0.87 -11.36 -2.42
C GLY A 1 0.71 -9.97 -1.86
N LEU A 2 0.17 -9.02 -2.64
CA LEU A 2 -0.05 -7.64 -2.18
C LEU A 2 -1.18 -7.64 -1.14
N TYR A 3 -0.84 -7.42 0.12
CA TYR A 3 -1.79 -7.30 1.21
C TYR A 3 -2.29 -5.85 1.27
N TYR A 4 -3.55 -5.63 0.88
CA TYR A 4 -4.21 -4.32 0.99
C TYR A 4 -5.18 -4.34 2.17
N THR A 5 -4.89 -3.55 3.20
CA THR A 5 -5.80 -3.35 4.34
C THR A 5 -6.58 -2.05 4.10
N TYR A 6 -7.87 -2.16 3.81
CA TYR A 6 -8.76 -1.01 3.68
C TYR A 6 -9.19 -0.49 5.06
N LYS A 7 -9.12 0.83 5.25
CA LYS A 7 -9.67 1.53 6.42
C LYS A 7 -10.45 2.75 5.94
N ASN A 8 -11.75 2.81 6.26
CA ASN A 8 -12.57 3.99 5.98
C ASN A 8 -12.39 5.03 7.09
N GLU A 9 -11.82 6.19 6.75
CA GLU A 9 -11.70 7.33 7.66
C GLU A 9 -12.43 8.54 7.06
N PRO A 10 -13.72 8.75 7.38
CA PRO A 10 -14.47 9.88 6.85
C PRO A 10 -13.90 11.20 7.39
N LYS A 11 -13.35 12.02 6.49
CA LYS A 11 -12.74 13.31 6.84
C LYS A 11 -13.76 14.43 7.10
N GLY A 12 -15.00 14.30 6.63
CA GLY A 12 -16.06 15.28 6.85
C GLY A 12 -17.36 14.95 6.11
N LEU A 13 -18.46 15.57 6.56
CA LEU A 13 -19.78 15.52 5.95
C LEU A 13 -20.24 16.95 5.65
N ASN A 14 -20.53 17.25 4.38
CA ASN A 14 -21.05 18.56 3.96
C ASN A 14 -22.39 18.37 3.25
N ILE A 15 -23.45 18.94 3.81
CA ILE A 15 -24.78 18.96 3.18
C ILE A 15 -24.89 20.24 2.37
N VAL A 16 -25.18 20.13 1.07
CA VAL A 16 -25.31 21.26 0.15
C VAL A 16 -26.67 21.25 -0.53
N SER A 17 -27.28 22.43 -0.66
CA SER A 17 -28.53 22.61 -1.39
C SER A 17 -28.22 23.15 -2.79
N GLY A 18 -28.71 22.47 -3.82
CA GLY A 18 -28.53 22.89 -5.21
C GLY A 18 -28.94 21.81 -6.21
N ASN A 19 -28.98 22.17 -7.50
CA ASN A 19 -29.13 21.18 -8.56
C ASN A 19 -27.86 20.32 -8.65
N LEU A 20 -28.03 19.01 -8.86
CA LEU A 20 -26.93 18.06 -8.93
C LEU A 20 -25.82 18.47 -9.91
N LEU A 21 -26.16 18.99 -11.09
CA LEU A 21 -25.17 19.42 -12.09
C LEU A 21 -24.29 20.55 -11.55
N ALA A 22 -24.89 21.55 -10.91
CA ALA A 22 -24.16 22.66 -10.32
C ALA A 22 -23.25 22.20 -9.16
N VAL A 23 -23.70 21.21 -8.38
CA VAL A 23 -22.89 20.63 -7.30
C VAL A 23 -21.70 19.85 -7.88
N VAL A 24 -21.91 19.04 -8.91
CA VAL A 24 -20.85 18.29 -9.59
C VAL A 24 -19.83 19.23 -10.22
N ASP A 25 -20.28 20.28 -10.91
CA ASP A 25 -19.38 21.28 -11.51
C ASP A 25 -18.53 22.00 -10.45
N LYS A 26 -19.13 22.33 -9.30
CA LYS A 26 -18.40 22.92 -8.19
C LYS A 26 -17.34 21.95 -7.65
N LEU A 27 -17.69 20.68 -7.45
CA LEU A 27 -16.76 19.65 -6.98
C LEU A 27 -15.60 19.45 -7.95
N ASN A 28 -15.87 19.37 -9.26
CA ASN A 28 -14.84 19.26 -10.28
C ASN A 28 -13.85 20.43 -10.19
N ARG A 29 -14.33 21.66 -10.13
CA ARG A 29 -13.46 22.85 -9.98
C ARG A 29 -12.61 22.80 -8.70
N GLU A 30 -13.16 22.27 -7.60
CA GLU A 30 -12.41 22.11 -6.36
C GLU A 30 -11.35 21.00 -6.43
N ILE A 31 -11.62 19.92 -7.17
CA ILE A 31 -10.65 18.85 -7.43
C ILE A 31 -9.53 19.37 -8.33
N ASP A 32 -9.88 20.01 -9.44
CA ASP A 32 -8.94 20.60 -10.39
C ASP A 32 -8.02 21.62 -9.72
N LYS A 33 -8.58 22.47 -8.85
CA LYS A 33 -7.81 23.46 -8.08
C LYS A 33 -6.85 22.81 -7.08
N ARG A 34 -7.22 21.67 -6.49
CA ARG A 34 -6.34 20.90 -5.59
C ARG A 34 -5.25 20.15 -6.35
N GLY A 35 -5.48 19.83 -7.63
CA GLY A 35 -4.55 19.08 -8.46
C GLY A 35 -4.31 17.66 -7.95
N ASP A 36 -5.27 17.08 -7.23
CA ASP A 36 -5.16 15.74 -6.66
C ASP A 36 -5.59 14.69 -7.70
N PRO A 37 -4.64 13.92 -8.28
CA PRO A 37 -4.96 12.94 -9.31
C PRO A 37 -5.71 11.71 -8.76
N LEU A 38 -5.84 11.58 -7.43
CA LEU A 38 -6.48 10.44 -6.76
C LEU A 38 -7.89 10.79 -6.22
N ALA A 39 -8.50 11.85 -6.72
CA ALA A 39 -9.87 12.22 -6.40
C ALA A 39 -10.88 11.61 -7.40
N SER A 40 -12.02 11.14 -6.89
CA SER A 40 -13.14 10.65 -7.70
C SER A 40 -14.47 11.05 -7.09
N ILE A 41 -15.48 11.28 -7.92
CA ILE A 41 -16.85 11.60 -7.51
C ILE A 41 -17.72 10.36 -7.75
N ILE A 42 -18.34 9.85 -6.68
CA ILE A 42 -19.30 8.75 -6.76
C ILE A 42 -20.71 9.33 -6.61
N ARG A 43 -21.57 9.08 -7.60
CA ARG A 43 -22.99 9.42 -7.55
C ARG A 43 -23.81 8.17 -7.22
N GLY A 44 -24.63 8.25 -6.17
CA GLY A 44 -25.51 7.15 -5.78
C GLY A 44 -26.64 7.62 -4.87
N PRO A 45 -27.62 6.74 -4.59
CA PRO A 45 -28.58 6.95 -3.50
C PRO A 45 -27.86 7.03 -2.15
N ASP A 46 -28.50 7.67 -1.18
CA ASP A 46 -27.97 7.79 0.19
C ASP A 46 -28.00 6.43 0.92
N GLU A 47 -29.03 5.63 0.69
CA GLU A 47 -29.06 4.25 1.16
C GLU A 47 -27.98 3.40 0.46
N LEU A 48 -27.21 2.66 1.26
CA LEU A 48 -26.17 1.73 0.78
C LEU A 48 -25.03 2.42 -0.02
N TRP A 49 -24.73 3.68 0.27
CA TRP A 49 -23.61 4.40 -0.34
C TRP A 49 -22.26 3.72 -0.08
N ASP A 50 -22.12 3.05 1.06
CA ASP A 50 -20.97 2.25 1.47
C ASP A 50 -20.73 1.06 0.53
N VAL A 51 -21.80 0.39 0.09
CA VAL A 51 -21.73 -0.70 -0.90
C VAL A 51 -21.23 -0.17 -2.26
N SER A 52 -21.69 1.02 -2.65
CA SER A 52 -21.24 1.68 -3.89
C SER A 52 -19.75 2.02 -3.83
N LEU A 53 -19.26 2.49 -2.68
CA LEU A 53 -17.84 2.72 -2.44
C LEU A 53 -17.04 1.41 -2.52
N MET A 54 -17.51 0.33 -1.89
CA MET A 54 -16.85 -0.97 -1.95
C MET A 54 -16.77 -1.52 -3.38
N LYS A 55 -17.87 -1.44 -4.14
CA LYS A 55 -17.90 -1.84 -5.56
C LYS A 55 -16.93 -1.02 -6.40
N PHE A 56 -16.88 0.30 -6.18
CA PHE A 56 -15.93 1.17 -6.86
C PHE A 56 -14.48 0.79 -6.57
N ILE A 57 -14.11 0.56 -5.31
CA ILE A 57 -12.77 0.11 -4.93
C ILE A 57 -12.42 -1.22 -5.60
N TYR A 58 -13.36 -2.17 -5.60
CA TYR A 58 -13.17 -3.47 -6.25
C TYR A 58 -12.98 -3.32 -7.77
N GLU A 59 -13.82 -2.54 -8.44
CA GLU A 59 -13.75 -2.33 -9.90
C GLU A 59 -12.47 -1.59 -10.30
N MET A 60 -12.09 -0.53 -9.59
CA MET A 60 -10.84 0.20 -9.82
C MET A 60 -9.63 -0.71 -9.63
N THR A 61 -9.62 -1.50 -8.55
CA THR A 61 -8.52 -2.43 -8.30
C THR A 61 -8.47 -3.47 -9.42
N ARG A 62 -9.60 -4.11 -9.73
CA ARG A 62 -9.69 -5.15 -10.76
C ARG A 62 -9.29 -4.65 -12.15
N SER A 63 -9.68 -3.44 -12.54
CA SER A 63 -9.30 -2.89 -13.86
C SER A 63 -7.82 -2.53 -13.92
N SER A 64 -7.24 -2.09 -12.81
CA SER A 64 -5.82 -1.68 -12.74
C SER A 64 -4.88 -2.87 -12.51
N LEU A 65 -5.39 -4.03 -12.05
CA LEU A 65 -4.59 -5.21 -11.74
C LEU A 65 -3.75 -5.71 -12.93
N PRO A 66 -4.29 -5.92 -14.15
CA PRO A 66 -3.50 -6.43 -15.27
C PRO A 66 -2.35 -5.49 -15.67
N ASP A 67 -2.63 -4.19 -15.79
CA ASP A 67 -1.61 -3.19 -16.17
C ASP A 67 -0.55 -3.03 -15.08
N ASN A 68 -0.95 -3.00 -13.81
CA ASN A 68 -0.02 -2.93 -12.69
C ASN A 68 0.83 -4.21 -12.61
N LEU A 69 0.24 -5.40 -12.80
CA LEU A 69 0.97 -6.66 -12.82
C LEU A 69 1.97 -6.72 -13.98
N MET A 70 1.57 -6.31 -15.19
CA MET A 70 2.47 -6.27 -16.35
C MET A 70 3.61 -5.26 -16.16
N GLN A 71 3.35 -4.10 -15.54
CA GLN A 71 4.38 -3.14 -15.18
C GLN A 71 5.33 -3.67 -14.09
N MET A 72 4.83 -4.47 -13.15
CA MET A 72 5.63 -5.11 -12.11
C MET A 72 6.48 -6.27 -12.68
N GLU A 73 5.92 -7.07 -13.58
CA GLU A 73 6.63 -8.11 -14.36
C GLU A 73 7.78 -7.49 -15.17
N ASN A 74 7.50 -6.43 -15.94
CA ASN A 74 8.50 -5.71 -16.73
C ASN A 74 9.61 -5.07 -15.87
N ARG A 75 9.40 -4.91 -14.57
CA ARG A 75 10.38 -4.40 -13.61
C ARG A 75 11.07 -5.50 -12.80
N GLY A 76 10.78 -6.78 -13.06
CA GLY A 76 11.31 -7.93 -12.31
C GLY A 76 10.78 -8.02 -10.87
N LEU A 77 9.72 -7.28 -10.52
CA LEU A 77 9.15 -7.29 -9.17
C LEU A 77 8.28 -8.53 -8.91
N LEU A 78 7.90 -9.25 -9.97
CA LEU A 78 7.23 -10.55 -9.90
C LEU A 78 8.20 -11.73 -10.10
N ASP A 79 9.49 -11.47 -10.35
CA ASP A 79 10.48 -12.56 -10.40
C ASP A 79 10.58 -13.17 -9.01
N MET A 80 10.12 -14.42 -8.93
CA MET A 80 10.28 -15.26 -7.76
C MET A 80 11.61 -16.00 -7.91
N ASP A 81 12.43 -15.99 -6.86
CA ASP A 81 13.59 -16.88 -6.84
C ASP A 81 13.15 -18.36 -6.85
N ALA A 82 14.09 -19.28 -7.04
CA ALA A 82 13.81 -20.72 -7.08
C ALA A 82 13.16 -21.27 -5.78
N ARG A 83 13.06 -20.46 -4.71
CA ARG A 83 12.42 -20.78 -3.44
C ARG A 83 11.08 -20.07 -3.23
N GLY A 84 10.57 -19.36 -4.24
CA GLY A 84 9.26 -18.71 -4.21
C GLY A 84 9.24 -17.38 -3.46
N VAL A 85 10.41 -16.78 -3.21
CA VAL A 85 10.49 -15.46 -2.58
C VAL A 85 10.50 -14.37 -3.66
N PRO A 86 9.54 -13.43 -3.63
CA PRO A 86 9.54 -12.27 -4.52
C PRO A 86 10.76 -11.36 -4.33
N ALA A 87 11.26 -10.77 -5.42
CA ALA A 87 12.38 -9.82 -5.36
C ALA A 87 12.10 -8.60 -4.45
N ASP A 88 10.86 -8.12 -4.40
CA ASP A 88 10.45 -6.99 -3.56
C ASP A 88 10.58 -7.30 -2.05
N ALA A 89 10.31 -8.54 -1.63
CA ALA A 89 10.50 -8.99 -0.25
C ALA A 89 11.97 -8.90 0.17
N ARG A 90 12.90 -9.27 -0.71
CA ARG A 90 14.34 -9.15 -0.46
C ARG A 90 14.79 -7.69 -0.37
N VAL A 91 14.30 -6.82 -1.26
CA VAL A 91 14.55 -5.37 -1.19
C VAL A 91 14.07 -4.79 0.13
N ARG A 92 12.86 -5.15 0.57
CA ARG A 92 12.31 -4.71 1.85
C ARG A 92 13.14 -5.19 3.05
N ILE A 93 13.59 -6.45 3.03
CA ILE A 93 14.49 -6.99 4.08
C ILE A 93 15.78 -6.15 4.15
N GLU A 94 16.38 -5.79 3.02
CA GLU A 94 17.57 -4.92 2.99
C GLU A 94 17.31 -3.53 3.57
N GLU A 95 16.14 -2.94 3.33
CA GLU A 95 15.73 -1.66 3.93
C GLU A 95 15.55 -1.78 5.44
N LEU A 96 14.90 -2.85 5.93
CA LEU A 96 14.74 -3.11 7.35
C LEU A 96 16.11 -3.25 8.05
N PHE A 97 17.07 -3.93 7.44
CA PHE A 97 18.45 -3.99 7.95
C PHE A 97 19.09 -2.60 8.08
N LYS A 98 18.87 -1.70 7.11
CA LYS A 98 19.38 -0.31 7.18
C LYS A 98 18.70 0.47 8.31
N MET A 99 17.38 0.36 8.46
CA MET A 99 16.61 1.08 9.47
C MET A 99 16.96 0.61 10.89
N VAL A 100 17.13 -0.69 11.11
CA VAL A 100 17.61 -1.24 12.38
C VAL A 100 19.05 -0.79 12.65
N GLY A 101 19.91 -0.80 11.64
CA GLY A 101 21.30 -0.34 11.75
C GLY A 101 21.42 1.16 12.09
N SER A 102 20.44 1.98 11.71
CA SER A 102 20.36 3.41 12.06
C SER A 102 19.60 3.69 13.36
N GLY A 103 19.10 2.66 14.05
CA GLY A 103 18.35 2.79 15.31
C GLY A 103 16.90 3.28 15.16
N ASN A 104 16.37 3.30 13.94
CA ASN A 104 15.02 3.80 13.64
C ASN A 104 13.93 2.72 13.76
N LEU A 105 14.32 1.46 13.92
CA LEU A 105 13.42 0.31 13.94
C LEU A 105 13.91 -0.75 14.93
N ASP A 106 12.98 -1.39 15.63
CA ASP A 106 13.29 -2.48 16.54
C ASP A 106 13.73 -3.74 15.77
N PRO A 107 14.83 -4.41 16.18
CA PRO A 107 15.25 -5.68 15.57
C PRO A 107 14.18 -6.77 15.57
N GLY A 108 13.19 -6.75 16.47
CA GLY A 108 12.08 -7.70 16.51
C GLY A 108 11.16 -7.61 15.29
N GLU A 109 11.02 -6.43 14.70
CA GLU A 109 10.23 -6.24 13.46
C GLU A 109 10.95 -6.87 12.25
N LEU A 110 12.27 -6.68 12.16
CA LEU A 110 13.09 -7.34 11.13
C LEU A 110 13.03 -8.86 11.26
N LYS A 111 13.09 -9.41 12.48
CA LYS A 111 12.98 -10.86 12.71
C LYS A 111 11.62 -11.41 12.24
N SER A 112 10.54 -10.69 12.54
CA SER A 112 9.19 -11.09 12.16
C SER A 112 9.00 -11.14 10.65
N GLU A 113 9.61 -10.21 9.91
CA GLU A 113 9.59 -10.23 8.44
C GLU A 113 10.47 -11.37 7.88
N LEU A 114 11.64 -11.63 8.45
CA LEU A 114 12.50 -12.77 8.06
C LEU A 114 11.80 -14.14 8.28
N ASP A 115 11.17 -14.33 9.44
CA ASP A 115 10.44 -15.55 9.78
C ASP A 115 9.24 -15.76 8.84
N ARG A 116 8.53 -14.67 8.50
CA ARG A 116 7.39 -14.70 7.57
C ARG A 116 7.76 -15.21 6.18
N TRP A 117 8.95 -14.87 5.69
CA TRP A 117 9.43 -15.31 4.38
C TRP A 117 10.23 -16.61 4.44
N GLY A 118 10.40 -17.22 5.62
CA GLY A 118 11.24 -18.41 5.80
C GLY A 118 12.72 -18.15 5.49
N LEU A 119 13.16 -16.89 5.59
CA LEU A 119 14.50 -16.44 5.24
C LEU A 119 15.43 -16.29 6.44
N PHE A 120 14.95 -16.58 7.66
CA PHE A 120 15.75 -16.37 8.86
C PHE A 120 17.10 -17.11 8.81
N GLU A 121 17.12 -18.40 8.42
CA GLU A 121 18.36 -19.17 8.33
C GLU A 121 19.37 -18.57 7.33
N GLU A 122 18.90 -17.97 6.23
CA GLU A 122 19.76 -17.32 5.24
C GLU A 122 20.39 -16.03 5.79
N TYR A 123 19.67 -15.31 6.66
CA TYR A 123 20.06 -14.00 7.17
C TYR A 123 20.50 -14.01 8.64
N GLU A 124 20.55 -15.17 9.29
CA GLU A 124 20.78 -15.34 10.73
C GLU A 124 22.07 -14.66 11.19
N ASP A 125 23.20 -14.95 10.53
CA ASP A 125 24.51 -14.38 10.87
C ASP A 125 24.51 -12.85 10.79
N ARG A 126 23.83 -12.31 9.76
CA ARG A 126 23.72 -10.87 9.55
C ARG A 126 22.79 -10.23 10.59
N PHE A 127 21.69 -10.88 10.93
CA PHE A 127 20.78 -10.45 11.99
C PHE A 127 21.49 -10.40 13.35
N LEU A 128 22.22 -11.46 13.73
CA LEU A 128 22.97 -11.53 14.98
C LEU A 128 24.10 -10.49 15.05
N SER A 129 24.65 -10.07 13.90
CA SER A 129 25.68 -9.02 13.84
C SER A 129 25.20 -7.66 14.36
N ILE A 130 23.90 -7.38 14.27
CA ILE A 130 23.28 -6.13 14.77
C ILE A 130 23.50 -6.00 16.28
N PHE A 131 23.24 -7.08 17.02
CA PHE A 131 23.40 -7.11 18.48
C PHE A 131 24.85 -7.14 18.94
N LYS A 132 25.75 -7.70 18.12
CA LYS A 132 27.20 -7.67 18.39
C LYS A 132 27.78 -6.26 18.26
N LYS A 133 27.24 -5.43 17.36
CA LYS A 133 27.69 -4.05 17.13
C LYS A 133 27.19 -3.07 18.20
N SER A 134 26.03 -3.34 18.81
CA SER A 134 25.47 -2.55 19.92
C SER A 134 26.17 -2.73 21.27
N ARG A 135 27.15 -3.65 21.37
CA ARG A 135 27.86 -3.98 22.62
C ARG A 135 29.25 -3.33 22.74
N ARG A 136 29.54 -2.33 21.90
CA ARG A 136 30.75 -1.49 21.93
C ARG A 136 30.38 -0.05 22.21
#